data_AF-A0A7C4VAC2-F1
#
_entry.id   AF-A0A7C4VAC2-F1
#
_cell.length_a   1.000
_cell.length_b   1.000
_cell.length_c   1.000
_cell.angle_alpha   90.00
_cell.angle_beta   90.00
_cell.angle_gamma   90.00
#
_symmetry.space_group_name_H-M   'P 1'
#
loop_
_entity.id
_entity.type
_entity.pdbx_description
1 polymer ?
#
loop_
_entity_poly.entity_id
_entity_poly.type
_entity_poly.pdbx_seq_one_letter_code
_entity_poly.pdbx_strand_id
1 'polypeptide(L)'
;MPKTESKSPGVRKLHVRKGDTVLVLAGRDKGKRGVVLRAMPSEERVVVEGVNMVTRHRKPRPGGPRGQQLQTGTIQKPSPIHVSNVMLVCPRCDTPTRARRVVGESGRRVRVCKNCGELIDSV
;
A
#
# COMPACT_ATOMS: atom_id res chain seq x y z
N MET A 1 -36.31 -3.86 4.03
CA MET A 1 -35.10 -3.54 3.24
C MET A 1 -34.04 -4.60 3.53
N PRO A 2 -33.62 -5.41 2.55
CA PRO A 2 -32.63 -6.45 2.80
C PRO A 2 -31.27 -5.81 3.12
N LYS A 3 -30.63 -6.27 4.20
CA LYS A 3 -29.26 -5.91 4.54
C LYS A 3 -28.38 -6.40 3.39
N THR A 4 -27.70 -5.48 2.70
CA THR A 4 -26.81 -5.84 1.59
C THR A 4 -25.72 -6.76 2.13
N GLU A 5 -25.77 -8.02 1.74
CA GLU A 5 -24.78 -9.04 2.08
C GLU A 5 -23.43 -8.55 1.57
N SER A 6 -22.52 -8.19 2.49
CA SER A 6 -21.13 -7.92 2.16
C SER A 6 -20.49 -9.24 1.74
N LYS A 7 -20.64 -9.63 0.46
CA LYS A 7 -19.89 -10.73 -0.14
C LYS A 7 -18.43 -10.57 0.29
N SER A 8 -17.92 -11.52 1.06
CA SER A 8 -16.50 -11.59 1.43
C SER A 8 -15.69 -11.46 0.13
N PRO A 9 -14.91 -10.39 -0.06
CA PRO A 9 -14.27 -10.17 -1.34
C PRO A 9 -13.27 -11.30 -1.53
N GLY A 10 -13.44 -12.10 -2.58
CA GLY A 10 -12.41 -13.03 -3.01
C GLY A 10 -11.08 -12.28 -3.12
N VAL A 11 -10.00 -12.86 -2.60
CA VAL A 11 -8.68 -12.21 -2.51
C VAL A 11 -8.23 -11.81 -3.92
N ARG A 12 -8.35 -10.51 -4.25
CA ARG A 12 -7.92 -10.00 -5.56
C ARG A 12 -6.41 -9.82 -5.58
N LYS A 13 -5.78 -10.15 -6.70
CA LYS A 13 -4.32 -10.09 -6.84
C LYS A 13 -3.87 -8.67 -7.16
N LEU A 14 -3.32 -7.97 -6.16
CA LEU A 14 -2.77 -6.62 -6.32
C LEU A 14 -1.46 -6.62 -7.14
N HIS A 15 -1.16 -5.50 -7.80
CA HIS A 15 0.13 -5.31 -8.50
C HIS A 15 1.28 -4.89 -7.57
N VAL A 16 0.95 -4.36 -6.40
CA VAL A 16 1.89 -3.91 -5.36
C VAL A 16 1.88 -4.83 -4.15
N ARG A 17 3.02 -4.91 -3.47
CA ARG A 17 3.26 -5.67 -2.24
C ARG A 17 3.66 -4.72 -1.11
N LYS A 18 3.62 -5.22 0.12
CA LYS A 18 4.17 -4.50 1.28
C LYS A 18 5.67 -4.31 1.08
N GLY A 19 6.18 -3.11 1.37
CA GLY A 19 7.59 -2.76 1.19
C GLY A 19 7.97 -2.23 -0.19
N ASP A 20 7.06 -2.26 -1.18
CA ASP A 20 7.32 -1.62 -2.46
C ASP A 20 7.31 -0.09 -2.31
N THR A 21 8.20 0.59 -3.03
CA THR A 21 8.14 2.04 -3.24
C THR A 21 7.16 2.36 -4.36
N VAL A 22 6.25 3.30 -4.11
CA VAL A 22 5.20 3.68 -5.06
C VAL A 22 5.13 5.19 -5.26
N LEU A 23 4.70 5.58 -6.45
CA LEU A 23 4.37 6.95 -6.85
C LEU A 23 2.84 7.09 -6.95
N VAL A 24 2.30 8.17 -6.42
CA VAL A 24 0.87 8.49 -6.52
C VAL A 24 0.58 9.17 -7.87
N LEU A 25 -0.29 8.56 -8.68
CA LEU A 25 -0.65 9.05 -10.01
C LEU A 25 -1.77 10.10 -9.98
N ALA A 26 -2.72 9.93 -9.08
CA ALA A 26 -3.95 10.71 -9.04
C ALA A 26 -4.42 10.93 -7.60
N GLY A 27 -5.18 12.01 -7.40
CA GLY A 27 -5.72 12.42 -6.10
C GLY A 27 -4.97 13.60 -5.48
N ARG A 28 -5.28 13.90 -4.21
CA ARG A 28 -4.76 15.06 -3.48
C ARG A 28 -3.22 15.08 -3.38
N ASP A 29 -2.62 13.90 -3.29
CA ASP A 29 -1.19 13.72 -3.08
C ASP A 29 -0.45 13.29 -4.36
N LYS A 30 -0.96 13.69 -5.54
CA LYS A 30 -0.35 13.38 -6.84
C LYS A 30 1.13 13.78 -6.87
N GLY A 31 1.98 12.89 -7.38
CA GLY A 31 3.42 13.10 -7.53
C GLY A 31 4.25 12.73 -6.29
N LYS A 32 3.63 12.49 -5.13
CA LYS A 32 4.36 12.03 -3.95
C LYS A 32 4.80 10.57 -4.10
N ARG A 33 6.01 10.29 -3.60
CA ARG A 33 6.56 8.94 -3.46
C ARG A 33 6.43 8.48 -2.01
N GLY A 34 6.24 7.19 -1.79
CA GLY A 34 6.20 6.61 -0.45
C GLY A 34 6.28 5.09 -0.47
N VAL A 35 6.54 4.50 0.69
CA VAL A 35 6.63 3.05 0.87
C VAL A 35 5.26 2.49 1.26
N VAL A 36 4.91 1.32 0.72
CA VAL A 36 3.66 0.62 1.07
C VAL A 36 3.81 -0.05 2.45
N LEU A 37 3.13 0.50 3.46
CA LEU A 37 3.12 -0.03 4.83
C LEU A 37 2.23 -1.28 4.96
N ARG A 38 1.07 -1.25 4.28
CA ARG A 38 0.09 -2.33 4.33
C ARG A 38 -0.68 -2.41 3.02
N ALA A 39 -0.81 -3.63 2.49
CA ALA A 39 -1.70 -3.94 1.39
C ALA A 39 -2.97 -4.63 1.92
N MET A 40 -4.13 -4.24 1.39
CA MET A 40 -5.45 -4.79 1.73
C MET A 40 -6.09 -5.35 0.46
N PRO A 41 -5.78 -6.60 0.07
CA PRO A 41 -6.26 -7.21 -1.18
C PRO A 41 -7.78 -7.38 -1.26
N SER A 42 -8.44 -7.55 -0.11
CA SER A 42 -9.90 -7.66 -0.02
C SER A 42 -10.61 -6.36 -0.43
N GLU A 43 -10.02 -5.21 -0.15
CA GLU A 43 -10.62 -3.89 -0.37
C GLU A 43 -10.01 -3.14 -1.56
N GLU A 44 -9.06 -3.76 -2.27
CA GLU A 44 -8.28 -3.13 -3.36
C GLU A 44 -7.58 -1.83 -2.94
N ARG A 45 -7.12 -1.80 -1.69
CA ARG A 45 -6.54 -0.60 -1.08
C ARG A 45 -5.14 -0.86 -0.54
N VAL A 46 -4.35 0.21 -0.49
CA VAL A 46 -2.99 0.23 0.07
C VAL A 46 -2.81 1.44 0.97
N VAL A 47 -2.07 1.24 2.06
CA VAL A 47 -1.64 2.31 2.96
C VAL A 47 -0.20 2.64 2.60
N VAL A 48 0.02 3.87 2.14
CA VAL A 48 1.33 4.39 1.76
C VAL A 48 1.78 5.41 2.80
N GLU A 49 3.05 5.38 3.15
CA GLU A 49 3.64 6.33 4.09
C GLU A 49 3.62 7.76 3.54
N GLY A 50 3.22 8.73 4.38
CA GLY A 50 3.20 10.16 4.01
C GLY A 50 2.11 10.58 3.01
N VAL A 51 1.25 9.66 2.57
CA VAL A 51 0.18 9.92 1.59
C VAL A 51 -1.19 9.75 2.25
N ASN A 52 -2.14 10.60 1.88
CA ASN A 52 -3.52 10.59 2.38
C ASN A 52 -3.58 10.62 3.91
N MET A 53 -2.85 11.57 4.49
CA MET A 53 -2.81 11.77 5.95
C MET A 53 -4.16 12.29 6.42
N VAL A 54 -4.76 11.56 7.37
CA VAL A 54 -6.01 11.94 8.00
C VAL A 54 -5.79 12.21 9.48
N THR A 55 -6.37 13.31 9.93
CA THR A 55 -6.40 13.69 11.34
C THR A 55 -7.46 12.87 12.06
N ARG A 56 -7.06 12.07 13.03
CA ARG A 56 -7.96 11.28 13.88
C ARG A 56 -7.86 11.75 15.32
N HIS A 57 -8.93 12.33 15.83
CA HIS A 57 -9.11 12.58 17.25
C HIS A 57 -9.32 11.23 17.96
N ARG A 58 -8.46 10.92 18.94
CA ARG A 58 -8.64 9.75 19.80
C ARG A 58 -9.06 10.19 21.19
N LYS A 59 -10.18 9.64 21.68
CA LYS A 59 -10.59 9.81 23.07
C LYS A 59 -9.49 9.24 23.99
N PRO A 60 -9.15 9.93 25.09
CA PRO A 60 -8.28 9.38 26.11
C PRO A 60 -8.86 8.05 26.58
N ARG A 61 -8.05 7.00 26.61
CA ARG A 61 -8.41 5.73 27.23
C ARG A 61 -7.43 5.48 28.37
N PRO A 62 -7.89 5.02 29.55
CA PRO A 62 -7.00 4.50 30.58
C PRO A 62 -6.09 3.45 29.94
N GLY A 63 -4.79 3.50 30.23
CA GLY A 63 -3.74 2.76 29.51
C GLY A 63 -4.03 1.27 29.37
N GLY A 64 -3.56 0.68 28.27
CA GLY A 64 -3.55 -0.77 28.08
C GLY A 64 -2.71 -1.50 29.17
N PRO A 65 -2.59 -2.84 29.10
CA PRO A 65 -2.03 -3.69 30.18
C PRO A 65 -0.57 -3.41 30.61
N ARG A 66 0.07 -2.35 30.13
CA ARG A 66 1.45 -1.94 30.47
C ARG A 66 1.59 -0.45 30.85
N GLY A 67 0.51 0.25 31.20
CA GLY A 67 0.59 1.64 31.67
C GLY A 67 1.08 2.67 30.65
N GLN A 68 1.28 2.28 29.38
CA GLN A 68 1.65 3.21 28.32
C GLN A 68 0.46 4.11 28.01
N GLN A 69 0.61 5.41 28.26
CA GLN A 69 -0.30 6.44 27.78
C GLN A 69 -0.36 6.33 26.26
N LEU A 70 -1.49 5.83 25.73
CA LEU A 70 -1.75 6.00 24.31
C LEU A 70 -1.81 7.51 24.04
N GLN A 71 -1.10 7.96 23.01
CA GLN A 71 -1.10 9.36 22.57
C GLN A 71 -2.55 9.89 22.55
N THR A 72 -2.83 10.82 23.46
CA THR A 72 -4.15 11.40 23.66
C THR A 72 -4.21 12.69 22.85
N GLY A 73 -5.27 12.87 22.05
CA GLY A 73 -5.44 14.04 21.20
C GLY A 73 -5.46 13.73 19.71
N THR A 74 -4.82 14.61 18.93
CA THR A 74 -4.90 14.67 17.46
C THR A 74 -3.79 13.83 16.83
N ILE A 75 -4.12 12.65 16.32
CA ILE A 75 -3.13 11.76 15.67
C ILE A 75 -3.29 11.86 14.16
N GLN A 76 -2.21 12.21 13.47
CA GLN A 76 -2.15 12.04 12.02
C GLN A 76 -1.76 10.60 11.69
N LYS A 77 -2.56 9.96 10.84
CA LYS A 77 -2.28 8.61 10.34
C LYS A 77 -2.44 8.56 8.83
N PRO A 78 -1.63 7.77 8.11
CA PRO A 78 -1.87 7.51 6.71
C PRO A 78 -3.18 6.72 6.56
N SER A 79 -3.96 7.07 5.54
CA SER A 79 -5.24 6.44 5.23
C SER A 79 -5.13 5.64 3.93
N PRO A 80 -5.89 4.54 3.75
CA PRO A 80 -5.79 3.73 2.55
C PRO A 80 -6.18 4.48 1.28
N ILE A 81 -5.48 4.20 0.19
CA ILE A 81 -5.72 4.71 -1.16
C ILE A 81 -6.02 3.53 -2.08
N HIS A 82 -6.84 3.75 -3.09
CA HIS A 82 -7.14 2.72 -4.08
C HIS A 82 -5.91 2.35 -4.90
N VAL A 83 -5.73 1.05 -5.16
CA VAL A 83 -4.54 0.49 -5.80
C VAL A 83 -4.34 1.05 -7.23
N SER A 84 -5.39 1.44 -7.95
CA SER A 84 -5.28 2.06 -9.28
C SER A 84 -4.53 3.40 -9.29
N ASN A 85 -4.51 4.11 -8.17
CA ASN A 85 -3.93 5.46 -8.08
C ASN A 85 -2.44 5.44 -7.73
N VAL A 86 -1.83 4.25 -7.64
CA VAL A 86 -0.41 4.08 -7.34
C VAL A 86 0.30 3.30 -8.44
N MET A 87 1.50 3.77 -8.78
CA MET A 87 2.43 3.09 -9.69
C MET A 87 3.67 2.64 -8.92
N LEU A 88 4.19 1.46 -9.25
CA LEU A 88 5.43 0.97 -8.65
C LEU A 88 6.61 1.80 -9.15
N VAL A 89 7.50 2.19 -8.24
CA VAL A 89 8.80 2.78 -8.58
C VAL A 89 9.82 1.65 -8.53
N CYS A 90 10.58 1.48 -9.60
CA CYS A 90 11.60 0.45 -9.63
C CYS A 90 12.77 0.89 -8.71
N PRO A 91 13.24 0.02 -7.80
CA PRO A 91 14.33 0.37 -6.88
C PRO A 91 15.70 0.56 -7.56
N ARG A 92 15.80 0.24 -8.85
CA ARG A 92 17.05 0.24 -9.62
C ARG A 92 17.15 1.45 -10.54
N CYS A 93 16.08 1.75 -11.26
CA CYS A 93 16.05 2.88 -12.20
C CYS A 93 15.28 4.10 -11.68
N ASP A 94 14.70 4.05 -10.47
CA ASP A 94 13.95 5.13 -9.82
C ASP A 94 12.82 5.77 -10.65
N THR A 95 12.43 5.10 -11.73
CA THR A 95 11.33 5.51 -12.60
C THR A 95 10.05 4.77 -12.24
N PRO A 96 8.89 5.45 -12.37
CA PRO A 96 7.59 4.82 -12.21
C PRO A 96 7.35 3.87 -13.39
N THR A 97 7.13 2.59 -13.10
CA THR A 97 7.07 1.55 -14.12
C THR A 97 5.95 0.55 -13.86
N ARG A 98 5.48 -0.08 -14.94
CA ARG A 98 4.57 -1.22 -14.85
C ARG A 98 5.38 -2.50 -14.70
N ALA A 99 4.97 -3.37 -13.77
CA ALA A 99 5.61 -4.67 -13.59
C ALA A 99 5.14 -5.69 -14.64
N ARG A 100 6.08 -6.37 -15.31
CA ARG A 100 5.84 -7.59 -16.09
C ARG A 100 6.04 -8.79 -15.17
N ARG A 101 5.26 -9.86 -15.34
CA ARG A 101 5.49 -11.13 -14.62
C ARG A 101 6.19 -12.09 -15.56
N VAL A 102 7.32 -12.64 -15.13
CA VAL A 102 8.11 -13.63 -15.86
C VAL A 102 8.31 -14.83 -14.95
N VAL A 103 8.43 -16.03 -15.52
CA VAL A 103 8.82 -17.23 -14.76
C VAL A 103 10.34 -17.19 -14.64
N GLY A 104 10.84 -17.06 -13.42
CA GLY A 104 12.28 -17.12 -13.15
C GLY A 104 12.81 -18.55 -13.23
N GLU A 105 14.13 -18.70 -13.15
CA GLU A 105 14.83 -19.98 -13.24
C GLU A 105 14.36 -21.01 -12.20
N SER A 106 13.93 -20.55 -11.03
CA SER A 106 13.41 -21.39 -9.95
C SER A 106 11.93 -21.80 -10.12
N GLY A 107 11.33 -21.57 -11.29
CA GLY A 107 9.90 -21.80 -11.57
C GLY A 107 8.93 -20.82 -10.87
N ARG A 108 9.44 -19.86 -10.09
CA ARG A 108 8.62 -18.86 -9.39
C ARG A 108 8.34 -17.66 -10.30
N ARG A 109 7.13 -17.11 -10.21
CA ARG A 109 6.75 -15.89 -10.95
C ARG A 109 7.33 -14.66 -10.26
N VAL A 110 8.29 -14.02 -10.92
CA VAL A 110 8.97 -12.80 -10.47
C VAL A 110 8.45 -11.57 -11.21
N ARG A 111 8.50 -10.42 -10.54
CA ARG A 111 8.17 -9.12 -11.14
C ARG A 111 9.43 -8.51 -11.77
N VAL A 112 9.31 -8.13 -13.04
CA VAL A 112 10.36 -7.50 -13.84
C VAL A 112 9.91 -6.09 -14.21
N CYS A 113 10.81 -5.12 -14.10
CA CYS A 113 10.59 -3.76 -14.55
C CYS A 113 10.52 -3.71 -16.09
N LYS A 114 9.48 -3.10 -16.65
CA LYS A 114 9.38 -2.94 -18.11
C LYS A 114 10.41 -1.98 -18.70
N ASN A 115 10.97 -1.08 -17.90
CA ASN A 115 11.86 -0.03 -18.41
C ASN A 115 13.32 -0.46 -18.42
N CYS A 116 13.82 -1.06 -17.33
CA CYS A 116 15.20 -1.54 -17.24
C CYS A 116 15.34 -3.05 -17.44
N GLY A 117 14.25 -3.83 -17.46
CA GLY A 117 14.32 -5.29 -17.58
C GLY A 117 14.81 -6.02 -16.32
N GLU A 118 15.09 -5.30 -15.24
CA GLU A 118 15.59 -5.89 -13.99
C GLU A 118 14.49 -6.42 -13.06
N LEU A 119 14.88 -7.31 -12.15
CA LEU A 119 14.00 -7.90 -11.14
C LEU A 119 13.67 -6.88 -10.04
N ILE A 120 12.37 -6.75 -9.73
CA ILE A 120 11.85 -5.90 -8.65
C ILE A 120 11.75 -6.67 -7.34
N ASP A 121 11.45 -7.98 -7.42
CA ASP A 121 11.40 -8.84 -6.25
C ASP A 121 12.84 -9.26 -5.90
N SER A 122 13.43 -8.67 -4.87
CA SER A 122 14.58 -9.28 -4.20
C SER A 122 14.09 -10.51 -3.44
N VAL A 123 14.76 -11.64 -3.69
CA VAL A 123 14.51 -12.97 -3.10
C VAL A 123 14.35 -12.90 -1.59
#